data_AF-A0A966SRV8-F1
#
_entry.id   AF-A0A966SRV8-F1
#
_cell.length_a   1.000
_cell.length_b   1.000
_cell.length_c   1.000
_cell.angle_alpha   90.00
_cell.angle_beta   90.00
_cell.angle_gamma   90.00
#
_symmetry.space_group_name_H-M   'P 1'
#
loop_
_entity.id
_entity.type
_entity.pdbx_description
1 polymer ?
#
loop_
_entity_poly.entity_id
_entity_poly.type
_entity_poly.pdbx_seq_one_letter_code
_entity_poly.pdbx_strand_id
1 'polypeptide(L)'
;TDAINHDPGVTFMQTGHPLPGRPAMGSWLSYGLGSENADLPAYMVLLSGQGQDQNVKARYWSSGFLPTIHQGVQLRSPGEPVFYLDNPAGMDRATRRRTLDAVRELNQLRLETVGDPEIATRMAQYEMAYRMQSSVPELTDLSREPKSVFELYGEDARKPGTFAANCLLARRLAERGVRFIQLYHRGWDHHDGIQGRMIQECKKTDQPCAGLLRDLKQRGLLKDTLVVWSGEFGRTPMAQGDAKSENYGRDHQMRAFTSWVAGGGFKAGSVYGTTDELGYTVAENPVHVHDLHATMLRALGIDHLRLTFKYQAREHRLTDVAGNVVPALLA
;
A
#
# COMPACT_ATOMS: atom_id res chain seq x y z
N THR A 1 5.38 7.19 16.23
CA THR A 1 4.58 5.97 16.38
C THR A 1 4.78 5.46 17.79
N ASP A 2 3.86 4.66 18.31
CA ASP A 2 3.94 4.16 19.70
C ASP A 2 4.45 2.71 19.78
N ALA A 3 4.67 2.08 18.63
CA ALA A 3 5.07 0.69 18.53
C ALA A 3 6.58 0.56 18.22
N ILE A 4 7.30 -0.17 19.06
CA ILE A 4 8.71 -0.49 18.87
C ILE A 4 8.92 -1.76 18.04
N ASN A 5 7.96 -2.69 18.02
CA ASN A 5 8.09 -3.96 17.30
C ASN A 5 7.44 -3.90 15.92
N HIS A 6 8.01 -4.61 14.94
CA HIS A 6 7.56 -4.58 13.55
C HIS A 6 6.07 -4.89 13.36
N ASP A 7 5.55 -5.97 13.95
CA ASP A 7 4.16 -6.36 13.71
C ASP A 7 3.14 -5.33 14.23
N PRO A 8 3.23 -4.85 15.49
CA PRO A 8 2.42 -3.72 15.95
C PRO A 8 2.69 -2.43 15.18
N GLY A 9 3.94 -2.14 14.80
CA GLY A 9 4.32 -0.92 14.08
C GLY A 9 3.71 -0.85 12.68
N VAL A 10 3.84 -1.93 11.90
CA VAL A 10 3.21 -2.03 10.59
C VAL A 10 1.70 -1.96 10.74
N THR A 11 1.11 -2.70 11.70
CA THR A 11 -0.33 -2.64 11.96
C THR A 11 -0.78 -1.21 12.30
N PHE A 12 0.02 -0.47 13.07
CA PHE A 12 -0.25 0.92 13.43
C PHE A 12 -0.20 1.87 12.23
N MET A 13 0.84 1.75 11.41
CA MET A 13 0.96 2.53 10.17
C MET A 13 -0.18 2.21 9.19
N GLN A 14 -0.63 0.97 9.13
CA GLN A 14 -1.71 0.60 8.21
C GLN A 14 -3.10 0.97 8.73
N THR A 15 -3.33 0.91 10.04
CA THR A 15 -4.70 0.95 10.61
C THR A 15 -4.92 2.04 11.65
N GLY A 16 -3.89 2.79 12.02
CA GLY A 16 -3.91 3.72 13.15
C GLY A 16 -4.05 3.05 14.51
N HIS A 17 -3.85 1.73 14.61
CA HIS A 17 -4.01 0.99 15.86
C HIS A 17 -3.01 -0.17 15.94
N PRO A 18 -2.42 -0.48 17.13
CA PRO A 18 -1.35 -1.46 17.21
C PRO A 18 -1.86 -2.91 17.19
N LEU A 19 -3.14 -3.13 17.53
CA LEU A 19 -3.78 -4.45 17.45
C LEU A 19 -4.48 -4.67 16.11
N PRO A 20 -4.45 -5.90 15.57
CA PRO A 20 -5.13 -6.24 14.32
C PRO A 20 -6.66 -6.23 14.45
N GLY A 21 -7.35 -6.23 13.31
CA GLY A 21 -8.81 -6.30 13.21
C GLY A 21 -9.47 -5.01 12.72
N ARG A 22 -8.71 -3.92 12.66
CA ARG A 22 -9.16 -2.67 12.04
C ARG A 22 -8.89 -2.66 10.53
N PRO A 23 -9.69 -1.94 9.73
CA PRO A 23 -9.43 -1.78 8.31
C PRO A 23 -8.12 -1.05 8.07
N ALA A 24 -7.37 -1.46 7.04
CA ALA A 24 -6.16 -0.77 6.59
C ALA A 24 -6.50 0.49 5.78
N MET A 25 -5.54 1.42 5.65
CA MET A 25 -5.72 2.70 4.96
C MET A 25 -6.18 2.56 3.50
N GLY A 26 -5.72 1.52 2.79
CA GLY A 26 -6.23 1.23 1.45
C GLY A 26 -7.72 0.89 1.42
N SER A 27 -8.23 0.22 2.46
CA SER A 27 -9.66 -0.06 2.63
C SER A 27 -10.44 1.20 3.02
N TRP A 28 -9.83 2.13 3.77
CA TRP A 28 -10.46 3.44 4.05
C TRP A 28 -10.70 4.22 2.77
N LEU A 29 -9.71 4.24 1.87
CA LEU A 29 -9.79 4.93 0.60
C LEU A 29 -10.72 4.24 -0.38
N SER A 30 -10.72 2.91 -0.42
CA SER A 30 -11.71 2.15 -1.18
C SER A 30 -13.13 2.42 -0.72
N TYR A 31 -13.36 2.54 0.60
CA TYR A 31 -14.67 2.87 1.17
C TYR A 31 -15.07 4.33 0.94
N GLY A 32 -14.16 5.27 1.19
CA GLY A 32 -14.43 6.70 1.12
C GLY A 32 -14.51 7.26 -0.30
N LEU A 33 -13.73 6.72 -1.24
CA LEU A 33 -13.66 7.20 -2.64
C LEU A 33 -14.33 6.27 -3.64
N GLY A 34 -14.68 5.05 -3.25
CA GLY A 34 -15.16 4.02 -4.17
C GLY A 34 -14.09 3.59 -5.18
N SER A 35 -14.54 3.17 -6.36
CA SER A 35 -13.67 2.85 -7.51
C SER A 35 -14.23 3.49 -8.78
N GLU A 36 -13.37 4.12 -9.58
CA GLU A 36 -13.69 4.48 -10.98
C GLU A 36 -13.30 3.36 -11.95
N ASN A 37 -12.57 2.35 -11.48
CA ASN A 37 -12.14 1.21 -12.26
C ASN A 37 -13.11 0.05 -12.07
N ALA A 38 -13.66 -0.47 -13.18
CA ALA A 38 -14.52 -1.65 -13.18
C ALA A 38 -13.72 -2.96 -13.21
N ASP A 39 -12.53 -2.96 -13.80
CA ASP A 39 -11.74 -4.14 -14.17
C ASP A 39 -10.67 -4.53 -13.15
N LEU A 40 -10.31 -3.63 -12.23
CA LEU A 40 -9.35 -3.88 -11.14
C LEU A 40 -9.92 -3.44 -9.78
N PRO A 41 -9.53 -4.11 -8.69
CA PRO A 41 -9.82 -3.66 -7.33
C PRO A 41 -9.28 -2.26 -7.05
N ALA A 42 -10.00 -1.50 -6.22
CA ALA A 42 -9.56 -0.17 -5.80
C ALA A 42 -8.28 -0.18 -4.94
N TYR A 43 -7.99 -1.31 -4.28
CA TYR A 43 -6.85 -1.49 -3.40
C TYR A 43 -5.98 -2.67 -3.87
N MET A 44 -4.83 -2.34 -4.46
CA MET A 44 -3.86 -3.30 -4.97
C MET A 44 -2.58 -3.32 -4.12
N VAL A 45 -2.04 -4.51 -3.87
CA VAL A 45 -0.85 -4.73 -3.03
C VAL A 45 0.23 -5.44 -3.83
N LEU A 46 1.46 -4.92 -3.75
CA LEU A 46 2.65 -5.44 -4.41
C LEU A 46 3.73 -5.72 -3.37
N LEU A 47 4.32 -6.91 -3.39
CA LEU A 47 5.39 -7.30 -2.48
C LEU A 47 6.72 -7.39 -3.21
N SER A 48 7.79 -6.97 -2.55
CA SER A 48 9.17 -7.10 -3.03
C SER A 48 10.15 -7.34 -1.88
N GLY A 49 11.38 -7.70 -2.22
CA GLY A 49 12.42 -8.09 -1.28
C GLY A 49 12.55 -9.61 -1.18
N GLN A 50 13.77 -10.09 -0.91
CA GLN A 50 14.12 -11.51 -0.83
C GLN A 50 14.56 -11.84 0.61
N GLY A 51 14.41 -13.12 1.02
CA GLY A 51 14.96 -13.63 2.27
C GLY A 51 13.97 -13.81 3.43
N GLN A 52 14.53 -14.20 4.58
CA GLN A 52 13.86 -14.39 5.88
C GLN A 52 13.51 -13.06 6.58
N ASP A 53 13.85 -11.92 5.97
CA ASP A 53 13.56 -10.60 6.52
C ASP A 53 12.04 -10.39 6.57
N GLN A 54 11.54 -10.21 7.79
CA GLN A 54 10.18 -9.86 8.21
C GLN A 54 9.02 -10.36 7.34
N ASN A 55 8.23 -11.23 7.95
CA ASN A 55 6.98 -11.70 7.36
C ASN A 55 5.98 -10.56 7.21
N VAL A 56 5.75 -10.15 5.96
CA VAL A 56 4.62 -9.30 5.59
C VAL A 56 3.37 -10.18 5.61
N LYS A 57 2.38 -9.79 6.41
CA LYS A 57 1.19 -10.60 6.68
C LYS A 57 -0.01 -10.04 5.94
N ALA A 58 -0.87 -10.92 5.42
CA ALA A 58 -2.06 -10.51 4.68
C ALA A 58 -3.01 -9.60 5.47
N ARG A 59 -2.97 -9.67 6.81
CA ARG A 59 -3.74 -8.77 7.68
C ARG A 59 -3.37 -7.29 7.54
N TYR A 60 -2.19 -6.95 7.03
CA TYR A 60 -1.74 -5.57 6.88
C TYR A 60 -2.52 -4.78 5.81
N TRP A 61 -3.21 -5.48 4.91
CA TRP A 61 -4.11 -4.88 3.91
C TRP A 61 -5.55 -5.38 4.06
N SER A 62 -5.95 -5.70 5.29
CA SER A 62 -7.29 -6.21 5.58
C SER A 62 -8.35 -5.12 5.53
N SER A 63 -9.54 -5.48 5.05
CA SER A 63 -10.77 -4.69 5.20
C SER A 63 -11.26 -4.62 6.65
N GLY A 64 -10.74 -5.45 7.57
CA GLY A 64 -11.15 -5.46 8.96
C GLY A 64 -12.64 -5.72 9.10
N PHE A 65 -13.36 -4.77 9.70
CA PHE A 65 -14.81 -4.81 9.83
C PHE A 65 -15.58 -4.16 8.67
N LEU A 66 -14.89 -3.57 7.68
CA LEU A 66 -15.56 -3.09 6.46
C LEU A 66 -15.96 -4.29 5.57
N PRO A 67 -16.96 -4.12 4.69
CA PRO A 67 -17.31 -5.14 3.71
C PRO A 67 -16.10 -5.62 2.90
N THR A 68 -16.04 -6.92 2.58
CA THR A 68 -14.85 -7.53 1.96
C THR A 68 -14.59 -7.06 0.53
N ILE A 69 -15.49 -6.28 -0.08
CA ILE A 69 -15.24 -5.56 -1.33
C ILE A 69 -14.08 -4.55 -1.21
N HIS A 70 -13.78 -4.08 0.00
CA HIS A 70 -12.68 -3.16 0.30
C HIS A 70 -11.37 -3.88 0.68
N GLN A 71 -11.33 -5.20 0.57
CA GLN A 71 -10.15 -6.01 0.87
C GLN A 71 -9.03 -5.72 -0.14
N GLY A 72 -7.81 -5.51 0.35
CA GLY A 72 -6.65 -5.38 -0.54
C GLY A 72 -6.37 -6.68 -1.30
N VAL A 73 -6.10 -6.56 -2.60
CA VAL A 73 -5.78 -7.69 -3.48
C VAL A 73 -4.30 -7.67 -3.83
N GLN A 74 -3.59 -8.74 -3.47
CA GLN A 74 -2.17 -8.87 -3.77
C GLN A 74 -1.98 -9.32 -5.22
N LEU A 75 -1.17 -8.56 -5.97
CA LEU A 75 -0.61 -8.98 -7.25
C LEU A 75 0.77 -9.60 -7.03
N ARG A 76 0.91 -10.88 -7.35
CA ARG A 76 2.11 -11.71 -7.15
C ARG A 76 3.01 -11.68 -8.39
N SER A 77 4.28 -12.04 -8.22
CA SER A 77 5.26 -12.19 -9.31
C SER A 77 6.22 -13.35 -9.00
N PRO A 78 6.61 -14.21 -9.98
CA PRO A 78 5.93 -14.64 -11.21
C PRO A 78 5.18 -15.99 -11.04
N GLY A 79 4.28 -16.33 -11.98
CA GLY A 79 3.47 -17.57 -11.98
C GLY A 79 1.98 -17.25 -12.17
N GLU A 80 1.21 -17.33 -11.09
CA GLU A 80 -0.17 -16.83 -11.01
C GLU A 80 -0.17 -15.45 -10.33
N PRO A 81 -0.30 -14.32 -11.07
CA PRO A 81 -0.29 -12.99 -10.46
C PRO A 81 -1.43 -12.79 -9.47
N VAL A 82 -2.56 -13.45 -9.70
CA VAL A 82 -3.67 -13.58 -8.76
C VAL A 82 -4.07 -15.05 -8.73
N PHE A 83 -4.15 -15.62 -7.53
CA PHE A 83 -4.48 -17.04 -7.38
C PHE A 83 -5.83 -17.39 -7.98
N TYR A 84 -5.89 -18.53 -8.67
CA TYR A 84 -7.13 -19.07 -9.25
C TYR A 84 -7.82 -18.10 -10.23
N LEU A 85 -7.07 -17.15 -10.78
CA LEU A 85 -7.58 -16.24 -11.79
C LEU A 85 -7.75 -16.96 -13.12
N ASP A 86 -6.84 -17.86 -13.49
CA ASP A 86 -6.93 -18.60 -14.75
C ASP A 86 -8.06 -19.64 -14.74
N ASN A 87 -8.63 -19.89 -15.93
CA ASN A 87 -9.63 -20.93 -16.09
C ASN A 87 -8.96 -22.32 -16.10
N PRO A 88 -9.57 -23.34 -15.47
CA PRO A 88 -9.07 -24.71 -15.56
C PRO A 88 -9.12 -25.22 -17.00
N ALA A 89 -8.30 -26.23 -17.32
CA ALA A 89 -8.27 -26.85 -18.64
C ALA A 89 -9.68 -27.31 -19.07
N GLY A 90 -10.08 -26.96 -20.30
CA GLY A 90 -11.40 -27.27 -20.86
C GLY A 90 -12.50 -26.23 -20.56
N MET A 91 -12.21 -25.18 -19.78
CA MET A 91 -13.15 -24.09 -19.53
C MET A 91 -12.86 -22.88 -20.43
N ASP A 92 -13.68 -22.71 -21.47
CA ASP A 92 -13.61 -21.54 -22.34
C ASP A 92 -14.29 -20.31 -21.71
N ARG A 93 -14.04 -19.13 -22.31
CA ARG A 93 -14.56 -17.84 -21.80
C ARG A 93 -16.10 -17.78 -21.81
N ALA A 94 -16.74 -18.40 -22.79
CA ALA A 94 -18.20 -18.40 -22.91
C ALA A 94 -18.86 -19.28 -21.84
N THR A 95 -18.28 -20.45 -21.57
CA THR A 95 -18.72 -21.36 -20.52
C THR A 95 -18.49 -20.75 -19.15
N ARG A 96 -17.31 -20.14 -18.92
CA ARG A 96 -17.05 -19.38 -17.69
C ARG A 96 -18.10 -18.30 -17.44
N ARG A 97 -18.44 -17.51 -18.45
CA ARG A 97 -19.47 -16.45 -18.34
C ARG A 97 -20.82 -17.04 -17.93
N ARG A 98 -21.29 -18.09 -18.61
CA ARG A 98 -22.55 -18.78 -18.26
C ARG A 98 -22.54 -19.34 -16.84
N THR A 99 -21.43 -19.93 -16.40
CA THR A 99 -21.28 -20.42 -15.02
C THR A 99 -21.42 -19.28 -14.00
N LEU A 100 -20.77 -18.15 -14.27
CA LEU A 100 -20.85 -16.97 -13.38
C LEU A 100 -22.26 -16.37 -13.36
N ASP A 101 -22.95 -16.31 -14.50
CA ASP A 101 -24.34 -15.84 -14.58
C ASP A 101 -25.28 -16.71 -13.74
N ALA A 102 -25.15 -18.04 -13.83
CA ALA A 102 -25.93 -18.98 -13.02
C ALA A 102 -25.62 -18.84 -11.52
N VAL A 103 -24.34 -18.73 -11.14
CA VAL A 103 -23.93 -18.51 -9.74
C VAL A 103 -24.46 -17.17 -9.22
N ARG A 104 -24.47 -16.13 -10.06
CA ARG A 104 -25.02 -14.82 -9.72
C ARG A 104 -26.53 -14.92 -9.47
N GLU A 105 -27.28 -15.61 -10.32
CA GLU A 105 -28.72 -15.81 -10.15
C GLU A 105 -29.05 -16.55 -8.84
N LEU A 106 -28.34 -17.64 -8.55
CA LEU A 106 -28.50 -18.39 -7.31
C LEU A 106 -28.18 -17.56 -6.05
N ASN A 107 -27.12 -16.76 -6.11
CA ASN A 107 -26.77 -15.85 -5.02
C ASN A 107 -27.81 -14.73 -4.86
N GLN A 108 -28.38 -14.22 -5.95
CA GLN A 108 -29.43 -13.21 -5.90
C GLN A 108 -30.68 -13.75 -5.18
N LEU A 109 -31.13 -14.96 -5.52
CA LEU A 109 -32.25 -15.63 -4.81
C LEU A 109 -31.94 -15.80 -3.31
N ARG A 110 -30.70 -16.17 -2.97
CA ARG A 110 -30.28 -16.32 -1.57
C ARG A 110 -30.22 -14.98 -0.84
N LEU A 111 -29.75 -13.93 -1.50
CA LEU A 111 -29.71 -12.56 -0.97
C LEU A 111 -31.11 -12.06 -0.66
N GLU A 112 -32.08 -12.28 -1.54
CA GLU A 112 -33.49 -11.91 -1.32
C GLU A 112 -34.10 -12.64 -0.12
N THR A 113 -33.64 -13.87 0.14
CA THR A 113 -34.13 -14.68 1.26
C THR A 113 -33.52 -14.30 2.60
N VAL A 114 -32.20 -14.02 2.65
CA VAL A 114 -31.44 -13.85 3.90
C VAL A 114 -31.13 -12.39 4.21
N GLY A 115 -30.96 -11.56 3.17
CA GLY A 115 -30.56 -10.17 3.30
C GLY A 115 -29.11 -9.94 3.73
N ASP A 116 -28.24 -10.98 3.69
CA ASP A 116 -26.83 -10.85 4.07
C ASP A 116 -26.03 -10.10 3.00
N PRO A 117 -25.48 -8.89 3.29
CA PRO A 117 -24.70 -8.10 2.35
C PRO A 117 -23.45 -8.81 1.82
N GLU A 118 -22.93 -9.81 2.54
CA GLU A 118 -21.75 -10.55 2.10
C GLU A 118 -22.03 -11.40 0.85
N ILE A 119 -23.30 -11.77 0.61
CA ILE A 119 -23.69 -12.46 -0.63
C ILE A 119 -23.52 -11.52 -1.83
N ALA A 120 -23.96 -10.27 -1.71
CA ALA A 120 -23.78 -9.26 -2.76
C ALA A 120 -22.28 -8.99 -3.01
N THR A 121 -21.47 -8.96 -1.94
CA THR A 121 -20.02 -8.80 -2.06
C THR A 121 -19.37 -9.96 -2.82
N ARG A 122 -19.77 -11.22 -2.55
CA ARG A 122 -19.29 -12.39 -3.30
C ARG A 122 -19.65 -12.32 -4.78
N MET A 123 -20.87 -11.92 -5.10
CA MET A 123 -21.28 -11.72 -6.50
C MET A 123 -20.39 -10.69 -7.19
N ALA A 124 -20.12 -9.54 -6.54
CA ALA A 124 -19.24 -8.51 -7.08
C ALA A 124 -17.79 -9.00 -7.24
N GLN A 125 -17.28 -9.80 -6.31
CA GLN A 125 -15.93 -10.40 -6.38
C GLN A 125 -15.81 -11.38 -7.55
N TYR A 126 -16.81 -12.22 -7.81
CA TYR A 126 -16.79 -13.12 -8.97
C TYR A 126 -16.75 -12.37 -10.30
N GLU A 127 -17.53 -11.30 -10.41
CA GLU A 127 -17.52 -10.43 -11.59
C GLU A 127 -16.18 -9.69 -11.77
N MET A 128 -15.61 -9.21 -10.67
CA MET A 128 -14.28 -8.58 -10.67
C MET A 128 -13.20 -9.58 -11.13
N ALA A 129 -13.19 -10.79 -10.57
CA ALA A 129 -12.24 -11.84 -10.96
C ALA A 129 -12.35 -12.16 -12.46
N TYR A 130 -13.57 -12.22 -13.01
CA TYR A 130 -13.77 -12.43 -14.45
C TYR A 130 -13.17 -11.32 -15.31
N ARG A 131 -13.30 -10.06 -14.92
CA ARG A 131 -12.72 -8.92 -15.67
C ARG A 131 -11.20 -8.87 -15.52
N MET A 132 -10.69 -9.19 -14.34
CA MET A 132 -9.25 -9.30 -14.09
C MET A 132 -8.56 -10.33 -14.98
N GLN A 133 -9.25 -11.40 -15.42
CA GLN A 133 -8.69 -12.41 -16.35
C GLN A 133 -8.16 -11.79 -17.65
N SER A 134 -8.78 -10.73 -18.17
CA SER A 134 -8.26 -10.00 -19.34
C SER A 134 -7.30 -8.88 -18.96
N SER A 135 -7.55 -8.19 -17.86
CA SER A 135 -6.84 -6.94 -17.53
C SER A 135 -5.49 -7.18 -16.86
N VAL A 136 -5.34 -8.26 -16.08
CA VAL A 136 -4.10 -8.57 -15.36
C VAL A 136 -2.97 -8.97 -16.32
N PRO A 137 -3.16 -9.86 -17.32
CA PRO A 137 -2.11 -10.18 -18.29
C PRO A 137 -1.55 -8.93 -18.98
N GLU A 138 -2.43 -8.05 -19.47
CA GLU A 138 -2.03 -6.80 -20.12
C GLU A 138 -1.33 -5.85 -19.13
N LEU A 139 -1.80 -5.75 -17.89
CA LEU A 139 -1.17 -4.95 -16.84
C LEU A 139 0.28 -5.41 -16.59
N THR A 140 0.52 -6.72 -16.51
CA THR A 140 1.82 -7.30 -16.17
C THR A 140 2.75 -7.48 -17.38
N ASP A 141 2.25 -7.35 -18.60
CA ASP A 141 3.06 -7.39 -19.81
C ASP A 141 3.83 -6.08 -20.02
N LEU A 142 5.14 -6.15 -19.73
CA LEU A 142 6.08 -5.04 -19.91
C LEU A 142 6.83 -5.09 -21.24
N SER A 143 6.52 -6.05 -22.13
CA SER A 143 7.24 -6.23 -23.41
C SER A 143 7.14 -5.02 -24.35
N ARG A 144 6.09 -4.22 -24.19
CA ARG A 144 5.81 -3.02 -24.98
C ARG A 144 6.38 -1.73 -24.37
N GLU A 145 6.96 -1.78 -23.18
CA GLU A 145 7.58 -0.60 -22.57
C GLU A 145 8.86 -0.22 -23.32
N PRO A 146 9.07 1.06 -23.66
CA PRO A 146 10.26 1.49 -24.36
C PRO A 146 11.50 1.37 -23.47
N LYS A 147 12.68 1.23 -24.09
CA LYS A 147 13.97 1.13 -23.37
C LYS A 147 14.18 2.26 -22.37
N SER A 148 13.76 3.48 -22.71
CA SER A 148 13.86 4.67 -21.85
C SER A 148 13.13 4.52 -20.51
N VAL A 149 12.05 3.73 -20.46
CA VAL A 149 11.34 3.45 -19.19
C VAL A 149 12.21 2.56 -18.30
N PHE A 150 12.85 1.53 -18.85
CA PHE A 150 13.77 0.69 -18.07
C PHE A 150 15.03 1.45 -17.63
N GLU A 151 15.52 2.38 -18.44
CA GLU A 151 16.62 3.28 -18.05
C GLU A 151 16.20 4.24 -16.91
N LEU A 152 14.93 4.70 -16.92
CA LEU A 152 14.38 5.57 -15.88
C LEU A 152 14.23 4.86 -14.52
N TYR A 153 13.66 3.65 -14.51
CA TYR A 153 13.41 2.88 -13.28
C TYR A 153 14.61 2.00 -12.85
N GLY A 154 15.56 1.73 -13.75
CA GLY A 154 16.67 0.80 -13.56
C GLY A 154 16.38 -0.60 -14.11
N GLU A 155 17.43 -1.34 -14.45
CA GLU A 155 17.34 -2.66 -15.10
C GLU A 155 16.56 -3.70 -14.29
N ASP A 156 16.52 -3.57 -12.97
CA ASP A 156 15.72 -4.44 -12.12
C ASP A 156 14.21 -4.32 -12.39
N ALA A 157 13.73 -3.27 -13.06
CA ALA A 157 12.34 -3.14 -13.51
C ALA A 157 11.94 -4.23 -14.52
N ARG A 158 12.91 -4.90 -15.16
CA ARG A 158 12.68 -6.07 -16.03
C ARG A 158 12.48 -7.37 -15.27
N LYS A 159 12.76 -7.39 -13.97
CA LYS A 159 12.75 -8.61 -13.13
C LYS A 159 11.49 -8.61 -12.26
N PRO A 160 10.48 -9.44 -12.55
CA PRO A 160 9.26 -9.51 -11.73
C PRO A 160 9.56 -9.73 -10.25
N GLY A 161 8.84 -9.04 -9.37
CA GLY A 161 8.99 -9.13 -7.91
C GLY A 161 10.09 -8.25 -7.30
N THR A 162 10.86 -7.51 -8.11
CA THR A 162 11.73 -6.44 -7.58
C THR A 162 10.92 -5.21 -7.22
N PHE A 163 11.50 -4.35 -6.38
CA PHE A 163 10.88 -3.06 -6.06
C PHE A 163 10.74 -2.17 -7.31
N ALA A 164 11.74 -2.21 -8.20
CA ALA A 164 11.73 -1.50 -9.47
C ALA A 164 10.56 -1.93 -10.39
N ALA A 165 10.35 -3.25 -10.53
CA ALA A 165 9.23 -3.77 -11.29
C ALA A 165 7.88 -3.38 -10.67
N ASN A 166 7.80 -3.41 -9.33
CA ASN A 166 6.60 -2.98 -8.62
C ASN A 166 6.32 -1.48 -8.79
N CYS A 167 7.33 -0.61 -8.82
CA CYS A 167 7.15 0.81 -9.13
C CYS A 167 6.59 1.02 -10.54
N LEU A 168 7.12 0.29 -11.53
CA LEU A 168 6.61 0.35 -12.90
C LEU A 168 5.16 -0.17 -13.00
N LEU A 169 4.84 -1.27 -12.31
CA LEU A 169 3.45 -1.76 -12.19
C LEU A 169 2.56 -0.74 -11.48
N ALA A 170 3.05 -0.05 -10.46
CA ALA A 170 2.31 0.98 -9.74
C ALA A 170 1.91 2.13 -10.67
N ARG A 171 2.82 2.58 -11.54
CA ARG A 171 2.46 3.55 -12.57
C ARG A 171 1.35 3.02 -13.47
N ARG A 172 1.46 1.78 -13.96
CA ARG A 172 0.46 1.17 -14.85
C ARG A 172 -0.91 0.97 -14.17
N LEU A 173 -0.92 0.70 -12.86
CA LEU A 173 -2.12 0.65 -12.02
C LEU A 173 -2.75 2.05 -11.86
N ALA A 174 -1.93 3.07 -11.64
CA ALA A 174 -2.39 4.46 -11.51
C ALA A 174 -3.02 4.96 -12.81
N GLU A 175 -2.43 4.65 -13.97
CA GLU A 175 -3.02 4.95 -15.29
C GLU A 175 -4.38 4.30 -15.52
N ARG A 176 -4.61 3.15 -14.87
CA ARG A 176 -5.89 2.42 -14.91
C ARG A 176 -6.85 2.88 -13.81
N GLY A 177 -6.54 3.95 -13.07
CA GLY A 177 -7.45 4.51 -12.07
C GLY A 177 -7.60 3.68 -10.79
N VAL A 178 -6.62 2.84 -10.44
CA VAL A 178 -6.60 2.16 -9.13
C VAL A 178 -6.37 3.19 -8.03
N ARG A 179 -7.27 3.22 -7.04
CA ARG A 179 -7.32 4.28 -6.00
C ARG A 179 -6.19 4.21 -4.99
N PHE A 180 -5.77 3.00 -4.61
CA PHE A 180 -4.71 2.81 -3.63
C PHE A 180 -3.81 1.65 -4.04
N ILE A 181 -2.53 1.97 -4.20
CA ILE A 181 -1.51 1.03 -4.64
C ILE A 181 -0.44 0.99 -3.56
N GLN A 182 -0.24 -0.17 -2.96
CA GLN A 182 0.66 -0.33 -1.84
C GLN A 182 1.82 -1.25 -2.17
N LEU A 183 3.03 -0.74 -2.03
CA LEU A 183 4.26 -1.49 -2.25
C LEU A 183 4.90 -1.78 -0.90
N TYR A 184 4.96 -3.05 -0.52
CA TYR A 184 5.79 -3.48 0.60
C TYR A 184 7.17 -3.87 0.07
N HIS A 185 8.20 -3.20 0.58
CA HIS A 185 9.59 -3.54 0.35
C HIS A 185 10.25 -3.97 1.66
N ARG A 186 10.66 -5.22 1.73
CA ARG A 186 11.31 -5.80 2.91
C ARG A 186 12.81 -5.56 2.89
N GLY A 187 13.45 -5.76 4.04
CA GLY A 187 14.91 -5.80 4.16
C GLY A 187 15.53 -4.59 4.85
N TRP A 188 14.78 -3.75 5.56
CA TRP A 188 15.32 -2.53 6.22
C TRP A 188 15.73 -2.71 7.69
N ASP A 189 15.58 -3.92 8.23
CA ASP A 189 15.78 -4.24 9.65
C ASP A 189 17.20 -4.67 9.98
N HIS A 190 18.11 -3.71 9.86
CA HIS A 190 19.55 -3.96 10.00
C HIS A 190 20.01 -3.87 11.47
N HIS A 191 19.90 -4.98 12.20
CA HIS A 191 20.51 -5.16 13.52
C HIS A 191 22.01 -5.51 13.48
N ASP A 192 22.54 -5.78 12.28
CA ASP A 192 23.94 -6.00 11.95
C ASP A 192 24.23 -5.53 10.51
N GLY A 193 25.52 -5.46 10.16
CA GLY A 193 25.98 -5.28 8.78
C GLY A 193 25.45 -4.02 8.08
N ILE A 194 25.04 -2.99 8.82
CA ILE A 194 24.24 -1.90 8.29
C ILE A 194 24.98 -1.10 7.21
N GLN A 195 26.30 -0.99 7.33
CA GLN A 195 27.14 -0.26 6.37
C GLN A 195 27.00 -0.81 4.94
N GLY A 196 26.95 -2.13 4.79
CA GLY A 196 26.77 -2.78 3.49
C GLY A 196 25.30 -2.91 3.11
N ARG A 197 24.48 -3.43 4.03
CA ARG A 197 23.07 -3.75 3.75
C ARG A 197 22.24 -2.50 3.43
N MET A 198 22.47 -1.38 4.13
CA MET A 198 21.76 -0.12 3.85
C MET A 198 22.03 0.39 2.44
N ILE A 199 23.29 0.36 1.98
CA ILE A 199 23.65 0.78 0.62
C ILE A 199 22.93 -0.09 -0.42
N GLN A 200 22.82 -1.40 -0.17
CA GLN A 200 22.11 -2.32 -1.06
C GLN A 200 20.62 -2.00 -1.12
N GLU A 201 19.94 -1.77 0.00
CA GLU A 201 18.52 -1.42 0.02
C GLU A 201 18.24 -0.03 -0.59
N CYS A 202 19.11 0.96 -0.34
CA CYS A 202 19.02 2.26 -0.99
C CYS A 202 19.13 2.13 -2.52
N LYS A 203 20.07 1.32 -3.04
CA LYS A 203 20.20 1.10 -4.49
C LYS A 203 18.97 0.46 -5.12
N LYS A 204 18.27 -0.41 -4.39
CA LYS A 204 17.04 -1.06 -4.87
C LYS A 204 15.85 -0.10 -4.95
N THR A 205 15.87 1.00 -4.19
CA THR A 205 14.68 1.85 -3.96
C THR A 205 14.83 3.26 -4.51
N ASP A 206 16.02 3.85 -4.48
CA ASP A 206 16.27 5.24 -4.85
C ASP A 206 15.90 5.55 -6.31
N GLN A 207 16.54 4.86 -7.27
CA GLN A 207 16.26 5.06 -8.70
C GLN A 207 14.81 4.75 -9.07
N PRO A 208 14.18 3.62 -8.64
CA PRO A 208 12.77 3.37 -8.93
C PRO A 208 11.79 4.38 -8.34
N CYS A 209 12.03 4.88 -7.12
CA CYS A 209 11.19 5.92 -6.52
C CYS A 209 11.26 7.21 -7.34
N ALA A 210 12.48 7.64 -7.69
CA ALA A 210 12.68 8.80 -8.55
C ALA A 210 12.05 8.60 -9.94
N GLY A 211 12.17 7.39 -10.50
CA GLY A 211 11.56 6.98 -11.76
C GLY A 211 10.04 7.10 -11.72
N LEU A 212 9.39 6.54 -10.69
CA LEU A 212 7.95 6.61 -10.49
C LEU A 212 7.44 8.05 -10.40
N LEU A 213 8.08 8.89 -9.59
CA LEU A 213 7.69 10.29 -9.44
C LEU A 213 7.82 11.06 -10.76
N ARG A 214 8.91 10.85 -11.50
CA ARG A 214 9.13 11.50 -12.81
C ARG A 214 8.12 11.02 -13.85
N ASP A 215 7.85 9.72 -13.91
CA ASP A 215 6.93 9.12 -14.87
C ASP A 215 5.48 9.57 -14.60
N LEU A 216 5.04 9.57 -13.33
CA LEU A 216 3.75 10.12 -12.93
C LEU A 216 3.63 11.62 -13.27
N LYS A 217 4.71 12.40 -13.08
CA LYS A 217 4.73 13.82 -13.45
C LYS A 217 4.62 14.02 -14.96
N GLN A 218 5.39 13.27 -15.74
CA GLN A 218 5.37 13.34 -17.22
C GLN A 218 4.00 13.00 -17.79
N ARG A 219 3.27 12.09 -17.14
CA ARG A 219 1.91 11.70 -17.52
C ARG A 219 0.82 12.61 -16.96
N GLY A 220 1.19 13.65 -16.19
CA GLY A 220 0.23 14.55 -15.56
C GLY A 220 -0.59 13.91 -14.43
N LEU A 221 -0.18 12.75 -13.92
CA LEU A 221 -0.87 12.02 -12.85
C LEU A 221 -0.44 12.49 -11.46
N LEU A 222 0.81 12.97 -11.29
CA LEU A 222 1.35 13.35 -9.98
C LEU A 222 0.56 14.48 -9.28
N LYS A 223 -0.10 15.36 -10.02
CA LYS A 223 -0.95 16.42 -9.43
C LYS A 223 -2.15 15.86 -8.67
N ASP A 224 -2.66 14.71 -9.10
CA ASP A 224 -3.87 14.07 -8.56
C ASP A 224 -3.54 12.76 -7.83
N THR A 225 -2.25 12.42 -7.72
CA THR A 225 -1.75 11.21 -7.04
C THR A 225 -0.89 11.61 -5.84
N LEU A 226 -1.25 11.10 -4.67
CA LEU A 226 -0.43 11.19 -3.47
C LEU A 226 0.55 10.00 -3.42
N VAL A 227 1.85 10.27 -3.50
CA VAL A 227 2.91 9.26 -3.36
C VAL A 227 3.55 9.41 -1.99
N VAL A 228 3.57 8.33 -1.21
CA VAL A 228 4.08 8.32 0.16
C VAL A 228 5.13 7.23 0.30
N TRP A 229 6.26 7.58 0.90
CA TRP A 229 7.30 6.64 1.30
C TRP A 229 7.52 6.73 2.80
N SER A 230 7.31 5.62 3.48
CA SER A 230 7.46 5.52 4.92
C SER A 230 7.70 4.09 5.34
N GLY A 231 8.31 3.93 6.51
CA GLY A 231 8.26 2.69 7.30
C GLY A 231 7.37 2.86 8.53
N GLU A 232 7.26 1.79 9.31
CA GLU A 232 6.57 1.76 10.60
C GLU A 232 7.29 2.54 11.70
N PHE A 233 8.62 2.60 11.63
CA PHE A 233 9.52 3.34 12.51
C PHE A 233 10.92 3.46 11.88
N GLY A 234 11.82 4.20 12.53
CA GLY A 234 13.20 4.40 12.09
C GLY A 234 14.20 3.46 12.76
N ARG A 235 15.49 3.78 12.62
CA ARG A 235 16.60 3.15 13.34
C ARG A 235 17.31 4.14 14.24
N THR A 236 17.78 3.69 15.38
CA THR A 236 18.49 4.52 16.36
C THR A 236 19.76 5.13 15.73
N PRO A 237 20.17 6.34 16.16
CA PRO A 237 21.45 6.90 15.70
C PRO A 237 22.67 6.18 16.32
N MET A 238 22.46 5.29 17.29
CA MET A 238 23.49 4.53 17.99
C MET A 238 23.79 3.19 17.31
N ALA A 239 25.04 2.75 17.40
CA ALA A 239 25.41 1.40 17.02
C ALA A 239 24.80 0.38 17.99
N GLN A 240 24.23 -0.68 17.44
CA GLN A 240 23.87 -1.89 18.16
C GLN A 240 24.99 -2.92 17.97
N GLY A 241 25.48 -3.48 19.09
CA GLY A 241 26.66 -4.33 19.11
C GLY A 241 27.95 -3.52 19.34
N ASP A 242 29.09 -4.08 18.95
CA ASP A 242 30.38 -3.39 19.07
C ASP A 242 30.51 -2.31 17.98
N ALA A 243 30.48 -1.04 18.40
CA ALA A 243 30.63 0.11 17.51
C ALA A 243 31.99 0.15 16.77
N LYS A 244 32.99 -0.62 17.22
CA LYS A 244 34.29 -0.77 16.56
C LYS A 244 34.31 -1.87 15.50
N SER A 245 33.29 -2.72 15.46
CA SER A 245 33.14 -3.78 14.46
C SER A 245 32.63 -3.20 13.15
N GLU A 246 33.08 -3.70 11.99
CA GLU A 246 32.47 -3.35 10.70
C GLU A 246 31.04 -3.94 10.54
N ASN A 247 30.63 -4.83 11.44
CA ASN A 247 29.36 -5.55 11.36
C ASN A 247 28.28 -5.01 12.32
N TYR A 248 28.44 -3.81 12.90
CA TYR A 248 27.40 -3.24 13.77
C TYR A 248 26.09 -2.98 13.00
N GLY A 249 24.99 -2.93 13.73
CA GLY A 249 23.70 -2.48 13.21
C GLY A 249 23.13 -1.31 14.01
N ARG A 250 21.81 -1.13 13.96
CA ARG A 250 21.11 -0.10 14.74
C ARG A 250 19.84 -0.70 15.30
N ASP A 251 19.43 -0.31 16.50
CA ASP A 251 18.17 -0.79 17.10
C ASP A 251 16.94 -0.03 16.56
N HIS A 252 15.74 -0.45 16.92
CA HIS A 252 14.46 0.14 16.52
C HIS A 252 14.28 1.55 17.11
N GLN A 253 13.75 2.49 16.32
CA GLN A 253 13.53 3.88 16.75
C GLN A 253 12.12 4.36 16.41
N MET A 254 11.22 4.24 17.39
CA MET A 254 9.84 4.70 17.28
C MET A 254 9.66 6.21 17.51
N ARG A 255 10.62 6.86 18.18
CA ARG A 255 10.49 8.25 18.65
C ARG A 255 10.63 9.29 17.54
N ALA A 256 11.49 9.02 16.57
CA ALA A 256 11.77 9.94 15.47
C ALA A 256 12.20 9.15 14.23
N PHE A 257 11.53 9.38 13.10
CA PHE A 257 11.88 8.83 11.81
C PHE A 257 11.30 9.70 10.69
N THR A 258 11.81 9.49 9.47
CA THR A 258 11.47 10.32 8.31
C THR A 258 10.52 9.57 7.37
N SER A 259 9.51 10.29 6.90
CA SER A 259 8.66 9.91 5.77
C SER A 259 8.74 11.02 4.73
N TRP A 260 8.58 10.70 3.45
CA TRP A 260 8.42 11.72 2.41
C TRP A 260 7.11 11.52 1.66
N VAL A 261 6.56 12.64 1.19
CA VAL A 261 5.29 12.71 0.47
C VAL A 261 5.48 13.59 -0.76
N ALA A 262 4.86 13.22 -1.89
CA ALA A 262 4.89 13.99 -3.11
C ALA A 262 3.53 13.94 -3.82
N GLY A 263 3.12 15.06 -4.42
CA GLY A 263 1.87 15.16 -5.18
C GLY A 263 0.62 15.30 -4.29
N GLY A 264 -0.56 15.15 -4.91
CA GLY A 264 -1.84 15.05 -4.20
C GLY A 264 -2.15 16.21 -3.24
N GLY A 265 -1.77 17.44 -3.57
CA GLY A 265 -2.08 18.64 -2.77
C GLY A 265 -1.15 18.92 -1.58
N PHE A 266 -0.08 18.15 -1.40
CA PHE A 266 0.97 18.46 -0.43
C PHE A 266 1.89 19.59 -0.93
N LYS A 267 2.40 20.40 0.00
CA LYS A 267 3.35 21.47 -0.28
C LYS A 267 4.68 20.91 -0.77
N ALA A 268 5.13 21.36 -1.94
CA ALA A 268 6.37 20.88 -2.54
C ALA A 268 7.62 21.55 -1.93
N GLY A 269 8.73 20.80 -1.88
CA GLY A 269 10.05 21.35 -1.57
C GLY A 269 10.25 21.82 -0.13
N SER A 270 9.42 21.35 0.81
CA SER A 270 9.52 21.69 2.23
C SER A 270 9.94 20.51 3.09
N VAL A 271 10.67 20.80 4.16
CA VAL A 271 10.91 19.89 5.29
C VAL A 271 10.07 20.39 6.46
N TYR A 272 9.43 19.48 7.20
CA TYR A 272 8.59 19.81 8.34
C TYR A 272 8.99 18.97 9.55
N GLY A 273 9.25 19.65 10.66
CA GLY A 273 9.80 19.04 11.87
C GLY A 273 11.30 18.82 11.82
N THR A 274 11.90 18.74 13.01
CA THR A 274 13.33 18.52 13.21
C THR A 274 13.54 17.55 14.36
N THR A 275 14.65 16.82 14.34
CA THR A 275 15.10 16.03 15.48
C THR A 275 16.06 16.83 16.35
N ASP A 276 16.34 16.34 17.55
CA ASP A 276 17.50 16.79 18.32
C ASP A 276 18.82 16.58 17.55
N GLU A 277 19.92 17.13 18.07
CA GLU A 277 21.25 17.07 17.47
C GLU A 277 21.76 15.63 17.23
N LEU A 278 21.23 14.66 17.97
CA LEU A 278 21.59 13.25 17.85
C LEU A 278 20.70 12.49 16.88
N GLY A 279 19.56 13.06 16.45
CA GLY A 279 18.54 12.33 15.70
C GLY A 279 17.72 11.36 16.56
N TYR A 280 17.68 11.56 17.88
CA TYR A 280 17.10 10.60 18.82
C TYR A 280 15.63 10.88 19.16
N THR A 281 15.24 12.14 19.30
CA THR A 281 13.85 12.54 19.50
C THR A 281 13.47 13.71 18.61
N VAL A 282 12.17 13.97 18.49
CA VAL A 282 11.66 15.13 17.76
C VAL A 282 11.89 16.38 18.63
N ALA A 283 12.60 17.36 18.07
CA ALA A 283 12.85 18.65 18.71
C ALA A 283 11.73 19.66 18.40
N GLU A 284 11.28 19.71 17.15
CA GLU A 284 10.27 20.69 16.71
C GLU A 284 9.21 20.05 15.81
N ASN A 285 7.98 20.57 15.91
CA ASN A 285 6.83 20.24 15.05
C ASN A 285 6.59 18.73 14.86
N PRO A 286 6.32 17.97 15.94
CA PRO A 286 6.03 16.55 15.83
C PRO A 286 4.80 16.28 14.96
N VAL A 287 4.90 15.23 14.14
CA VAL A 287 3.79 14.68 13.37
C VAL A 287 3.57 13.25 13.81
N HIS A 288 2.43 12.99 14.45
CA HIS A 288 2.07 11.62 14.77
C HIS A 288 1.56 10.88 13.53
N VAL A 289 1.62 9.55 13.52
CA VAL A 289 1.09 8.73 12.40
C VAL A 289 -0.41 9.02 12.19
N HIS A 290 -1.16 9.24 13.27
CA HIS A 290 -2.57 9.66 13.15
C HIS A 290 -2.74 11.03 12.48
N ASP A 291 -1.85 11.99 12.76
CA ASP A 291 -1.89 13.31 12.15
C ASP A 291 -1.52 13.24 10.65
N LEU A 292 -0.55 12.38 10.32
CA LEU A 292 -0.23 12.07 8.92
C LEU A 292 -1.44 11.44 8.20
N HIS A 293 -2.10 10.44 8.80
CA HIS A 293 -3.32 9.84 8.25
C HIS A 293 -4.43 10.88 8.02
N ALA A 294 -4.71 11.71 9.02
CA ALA A 294 -5.71 12.78 8.92
C ALA A 294 -5.37 13.77 7.79
N THR A 295 -4.09 14.16 7.69
CA THR A 295 -3.61 15.09 6.66
C THR A 295 -3.68 14.48 5.26
N MET A 296 -3.32 13.21 5.09
CA MET A 296 -3.45 12.51 3.79
C MET A 296 -4.91 12.39 3.36
N LEU A 297 -5.81 12.00 4.26
CA LEU A 297 -7.24 11.93 3.96
C LEU A 297 -7.79 13.30 3.58
N ARG A 298 -7.40 14.37 4.30
CA ARG A 298 -7.76 15.74 3.96
C ARG A 298 -7.29 16.13 2.56
N ALA A 299 -6.05 15.80 2.20
CA ALA A 299 -5.47 16.07 0.89
C ALA A 299 -6.24 15.35 -0.23
N LEU A 300 -6.76 14.16 0.06
CA LEU A 300 -7.61 13.36 -0.82
C LEU A 300 -9.11 13.75 -0.78
N GLY A 301 -9.44 14.88 -0.14
CA GLY A 301 -10.80 15.42 -0.09
C GLY A 301 -11.73 14.73 0.91
N ILE A 302 -11.21 13.88 1.80
CA ILE A 302 -11.98 13.14 2.79
C ILE A 302 -11.86 13.80 4.17
N ASP A 303 -13.00 14.11 4.78
CA ASP A 303 -13.05 14.46 6.20
C ASP A 303 -12.93 13.18 7.05
N HIS A 304 -11.75 12.96 7.64
CA HIS A 304 -11.48 11.77 8.44
C HIS A 304 -12.39 11.64 9.67
N LEU A 305 -12.96 12.73 10.18
CA LEU A 305 -13.89 12.73 11.31
C LEU A 305 -15.25 12.13 10.93
N ARG A 306 -15.62 12.24 9.65
CA ARG A 306 -16.88 11.74 9.09
C ARG A 306 -16.74 10.38 8.42
N LEU A 307 -15.51 9.88 8.26
CA LEU A 307 -15.25 8.55 7.72
C LEU A 307 -15.48 7.51 8.83
N THR A 308 -16.76 7.20 9.07
CA THR A 308 -17.21 6.26 10.09
C THR A 308 -17.91 5.04 9.50
N PHE A 309 -17.94 3.94 10.25
CA PHE A 309 -18.69 2.74 9.90
C PHE A 309 -19.32 2.10 11.14
N LYS A 310 -20.58 1.70 11.05
CA LYS A 310 -21.30 1.04 12.14
C LYS A 310 -20.90 -0.43 12.25
N TYR A 311 -20.24 -0.78 13.34
CA TYR A 311 -19.84 -2.16 13.63
C TYR A 311 -20.10 -2.47 15.10
N GLN A 312 -20.67 -3.65 15.40
CA GLN A 312 -21.05 -4.05 16.76
C GLN A 312 -21.85 -2.96 17.52
N ALA A 313 -22.82 -2.35 16.83
CA ALA A 313 -23.67 -1.27 17.34
C ALA A 313 -22.96 0.05 17.70
N ARG A 314 -21.66 0.20 17.38
CA ARG A 314 -20.89 1.43 17.58
C ARG A 314 -20.51 2.06 16.24
N GLU A 315 -20.53 3.38 16.16
CA GLU A 315 -19.89 4.12 15.07
C GLU A 315 -18.38 4.15 15.28
N HIS A 316 -17.63 3.49 14.40
CA HIS A 316 -16.17 3.48 14.40
C HIS A 316 -15.64 4.49 13.40
N ARG A 317 -14.94 5.54 13.87
CA ARG A 317 -14.10 6.37 12.99
C ARG A 317 -12.91 5.54 12.51
N LEU A 318 -12.65 5.51 11.20
CA LEU A 318 -11.63 4.62 10.63
C LEU A 318 -10.21 4.98 11.09
N THR A 319 -9.92 6.27 11.28
CA THR A 319 -8.67 6.79 11.86
C THR A 319 -8.56 6.69 13.38
N ASP A 320 -9.51 5.98 14.03
CA ASP A 320 -9.65 5.85 15.48
C ASP A 320 -9.83 7.20 16.19
N VAL A 321 -9.64 7.32 17.51
CA VAL A 321 -9.98 8.54 18.28
C VAL A 321 -8.95 9.67 18.20
N ALA A 322 -7.89 9.50 17.41
CA ALA A 322 -6.79 10.46 17.27
C ALA A 322 -6.72 11.08 15.86
N GLY A 323 -5.71 11.95 15.67
CA GLY A 323 -5.36 12.58 14.40
C GLY A 323 -5.88 14.01 14.27
N ASN A 324 -4.96 14.94 14.04
CA ASN A 324 -5.22 16.31 13.65
C ASN A 324 -4.61 16.56 12.27
N VAL A 325 -5.35 17.25 11.40
CA VAL A 325 -4.77 17.72 10.13
C VAL A 325 -3.64 18.69 10.44
N VAL A 326 -2.51 18.56 9.73
CA VAL A 326 -1.36 19.46 9.80
C VAL A 326 -1.39 20.40 8.59
N PRO A 327 -1.97 21.61 8.69
CA PRO A 327 -2.22 22.45 7.52
C PRO A 327 -0.92 22.91 6.85
N ALA A 328 0.17 23.03 7.62
CA ALA A 328 1.48 23.43 7.13
C ALA A 328 2.09 22.46 6.09
N LEU A 329 1.59 21.23 6.01
CA LEU A 329 2.01 20.23 5.01
C LEU A 329 1.26 20.35 3.68
N LEU A 330 0.16 21.09 3.63
CA LEU A 330 -0.71 21.22 2.45
C LEU A 330 -0.43 22.51 1.68
N ALA A 331 -0.73 22.51 0.38
CA ALA A 331 -0.46 23.60 -0.56
C ALA A 331 -1.54 24.70 -0.57
#